data_AF-A0A9P8Y5N3-F1
#
_entry.id   AF-A0A9P8Y5N3-F1
#
_cell.length_a   1.000
_cell.length_b   1.000
_cell.length_c   1.000
_cell.angle_alpha   90.00
_cell.angle_beta   90.00
_cell.angle_gamma   90.00
#
_symmetry.space_group_name_H-M   'P 1'
#
loop_
_entity.id
_entity.type
_entity.pdbx_description
1 polymer ?
#
loop_
_entity_poly.entity_id
_entity_poly.type
_entity_poly.pdbx_seq_one_letter_code
_entity_poly.pdbx_strand_id
1 'polypeptide(L)'
;MAAIIDRLSSEGPGESAGFLNDIVAQLWPNIDAAGSKMIKDIVDPMFKTMLPGPLATLHFTHVELGDVPFKFSDVRVTKTPLDGIKLDLQVNWAGKCDIELDADMFPKVGVKSVELHGRLSVLLCPLTNVIPLIGAAQVAFVNPPELKLDFTGAANIADFSVLDNAVRKVILSVINGMFTLPNRFLVKMDSNADYFKTYHYPLGVVRVTVDKAWGFAEEAQSKAKKLLSKLTRASPDCYATVQVGAEEEWRTTTKNNTTTPAWGETHDFVVSDFDQLIVANVHDHDVGSDDHVGLATVSVKDILLAGGKKELAMVYPGGEETGGRIALSAEFFEFAPEDSSFSASSHKGDDKLCGVLSVLVAGALGIKGPREELKPSIVVTWGDKHRFQTAVKADAPGTDINNPSFDQQFRIPLTSDLVGSSAAPLRIACLNGEQEVGSVEIPFADVLKAPEQVLQDQFDLGNGTKVRACFTLRGVKAAKLSDTALPTREK
;
A
#
# COMPACT_ATOMS: atom_id res chain seq x y z
N MET A 1 3.81 -13.35 -14.04
CA MET A 1 3.87 -11.86 -14.00
C MET A 1 5.21 -11.25 -14.44
N ALA A 2 6.33 -11.97 -14.49
CA ALA A 2 7.61 -11.44 -15.00
C ALA A 2 7.52 -10.71 -16.37
N ALA A 3 6.68 -11.19 -17.30
CA ALA A 3 6.45 -10.55 -18.60
C ALA A 3 5.69 -9.22 -18.55
N ILE A 4 4.98 -8.92 -17.46
CA ILE A 4 4.25 -7.66 -17.25
C ILE A 4 5.22 -6.57 -16.76
N ILE A 5 6.22 -6.94 -15.97
CA ILE A 5 7.28 -6.04 -15.47
C ILE A 5 8.16 -5.56 -16.63
N ASP A 6 8.51 -6.44 -17.57
CA ASP A 6 9.27 -6.06 -18.78
C ASP A 6 8.50 -5.10 -19.69
N ARG A 7 7.16 -5.24 -19.79
CA ARG A 7 6.32 -4.42 -20.68
C ARG A 7 6.11 -2.97 -20.23
N LEU A 8 6.49 -2.63 -18.98
CA LEU A 8 6.27 -1.30 -18.38
C LEU A 8 7.58 -0.50 -18.19
N SER A 9 8.70 -1.02 -18.69
CA SER A 9 10.01 -0.36 -18.62
C SER A 9 10.23 0.52 -19.85
N SER A 10 9.56 1.67 -19.90
CA SER A 10 9.78 2.70 -20.95
C SER A 10 11.03 3.57 -20.70
N GLU A 11 11.77 3.30 -19.63
CA GLU A 11 12.93 4.11 -19.21
C GLU A 11 14.24 3.36 -19.43
N GLY A 12 15.29 4.09 -19.83
CA GLY A 12 16.63 3.54 -20.08
C GLY A 12 17.22 2.84 -18.84
N PRO A 13 18.28 2.02 -19.02
CA PRO A 13 18.83 1.22 -17.94
C PRO A 13 19.41 2.11 -16.83
N GLY A 14 18.98 1.89 -15.59
CA GLY A 14 19.56 2.49 -14.40
C GLY A 14 20.95 1.92 -14.07
N GLU A 15 21.52 2.39 -12.97
CA GLU A 15 22.89 2.05 -12.58
C GLU A 15 22.97 0.66 -11.94
N SER A 16 24.17 0.05 -12.00
CA SER A 16 24.43 -1.21 -11.31
C SER A 16 24.63 -0.98 -9.81
N ALA A 17 24.09 -1.86 -8.96
CA ALA A 17 24.22 -1.75 -7.51
C ALA A 17 25.39 -2.58 -6.92
N GLY A 18 26.48 -2.81 -7.67
CA GLY A 18 27.54 -3.76 -7.31
C GLY A 18 28.07 -3.59 -5.88
N PHE A 19 28.49 -2.37 -5.54
CA PHE A 19 28.96 -2.03 -4.19
C PHE A 19 27.91 -2.27 -3.10
N LEU A 20 26.64 -1.92 -3.33
CA LEU A 20 25.57 -2.18 -2.35
C LEU A 20 25.34 -3.68 -2.18
N ASN A 21 25.40 -4.46 -3.26
CA ASN A 21 25.27 -5.91 -3.20
C ASN A 21 26.43 -6.55 -2.42
N ASP A 22 27.64 -6.01 -2.51
CA ASP A 22 28.80 -6.48 -1.71
C ASP A 22 28.61 -6.19 -0.22
N ILE A 23 27.98 -5.06 0.14
CA ILE A 23 27.60 -4.76 1.53
C ILE A 23 26.52 -5.74 2.00
N VAL A 24 25.46 -5.94 1.22
CA VAL A 24 24.37 -6.87 1.58
C VAL A 24 24.91 -8.27 1.79
N ALA A 25 25.81 -8.76 0.92
CA ALA A 25 26.42 -10.07 1.06
C ALA A 25 27.20 -10.23 2.38
N GLN A 26 27.91 -9.19 2.82
CA GLN A 26 28.62 -9.21 4.10
C GLN A 26 27.69 -9.11 5.31
N LEU A 27 26.59 -8.35 5.19
CA LEU A 27 25.59 -8.21 6.24
C LEU A 27 24.64 -9.41 6.31
N TRP A 28 24.59 -10.25 5.28
CA TRP A 28 23.58 -11.26 5.08
C TRP A 28 23.34 -12.19 6.28
N PRO A 29 24.36 -12.72 6.99
CA PRO A 29 24.13 -13.55 8.18
C PRO A 29 23.35 -12.81 9.28
N ASN A 30 23.55 -11.49 9.41
CA ASN A 30 22.83 -10.66 10.36
C ASN A 30 21.41 -10.35 9.87
N ILE A 31 21.25 -10.13 8.56
CA ILE A 31 19.96 -9.91 7.91
C ILE A 31 19.10 -11.16 8.02
N ASP A 32 19.65 -12.35 7.80
CA ASP A 32 18.96 -13.61 7.98
C ASP A 32 18.50 -13.80 9.43
N ALA A 33 19.41 -13.68 10.40
CA ALA A 33 19.06 -13.82 11.81
C ALA A 33 17.97 -12.82 12.26
N ALA A 34 18.11 -11.54 11.90
CA ALA A 34 17.15 -10.51 12.26
C ALA A 34 15.83 -10.65 11.47
N GLY A 35 15.91 -10.92 10.18
CA GLY A 35 14.78 -11.05 9.26
C GLY A 35 13.92 -12.27 9.60
N SER A 36 14.54 -13.43 9.83
CA SER A 36 13.85 -14.65 10.28
C SER A 36 13.09 -14.43 11.58
N LYS A 37 13.70 -13.73 12.54
CA LYS A 37 13.02 -13.33 13.78
C LYS A 37 11.86 -12.36 13.51
N MET A 38 12.05 -11.35 12.67
CA MET A 38 11.00 -10.39 12.31
C MET A 38 9.81 -11.07 11.63
N ILE A 39 10.04 -12.01 10.72
CA ILE A 39 8.97 -12.78 10.06
C ILE A 39 8.15 -13.52 11.12
N LYS A 40 8.81 -14.21 12.05
CA LYS A 40 8.10 -14.90 13.14
C LYS A 40 7.36 -13.94 14.07
N ASP A 41 7.96 -12.83 14.44
CA ASP A 41 7.33 -11.90 15.40
C ASP A 41 6.16 -11.10 14.78
N ILE A 42 6.18 -10.87 13.47
CA ILE A 42 5.22 -9.99 12.78
C ILE A 42 4.19 -10.78 11.97
N VAL A 43 4.62 -11.79 11.20
CA VAL A 43 3.72 -12.52 10.28
C VAL A 43 2.98 -13.64 11.01
N ASP A 44 3.65 -14.35 11.93
CA ASP A 44 3.06 -15.49 12.65
C ASP A 44 1.74 -15.14 13.37
N PRO A 45 1.65 -14.04 14.13
CA PRO A 45 0.40 -13.67 14.79
C PRO A 45 -0.72 -13.32 13.79
N MET A 46 -0.36 -12.91 12.58
CA MET A 46 -1.30 -12.48 11.56
C MET A 46 -2.04 -13.64 10.91
N PHE A 47 -1.50 -14.86 10.94
CA PHE A 47 -2.23 -16.05 10.46
C PHE A 47 -3.54 -16.22 11.24
N LYS A 48 -3.47 -16.14 12.57
CA LYS A 48 -4.65 -16.24 13.45
C LYS A 48 -5.68 -15.14 13.20
N THR A 49 -5.21 -13.93 12.90
CA THR A 49 -6.09 -12.76 12.69
C THR A 49 -6.71 -12.73 11.29
N MET A 50 -5.99 -13.21 10.27
CA MET A 50 -6.39 -13.03 8.86
C MET A 50 -6.97 -14.28 8.21
N LEU A 51 -6.68 -15.48 8.73
CA LEU A 51 -7.11 -16.74 8.12
C LEU A 51 -8.29 -17.36 8.87
N PRO A 52 -9.25 -17.96 8.17
CA PRO A 52 -10.40 -18.60 8.79
C PRO A 52 -10.14 -20.06 9.16
N GLY A 53 -10.92 -20.57 10.11
CA GLY A 53 -11.01 -22.01 10.39
C GLY A 53 -9.65 -22.62 10.78
N PRO A 54 -9.32 -23.83 10.30
CA PRO A 54 -8.10 -24.54 10.67
C PRO A 54 -6.82 -23.78 10.27
N LEU A 55 -6.86 -22.98 9.20
CA LEU A 55 -5.73 -22.17 8.75
C LEU A 55 -5.35 -21.06 9.75
N ALA A 56 -6.24 -20.68 10.68
CA ALA A 56 -5.93 -19.73 11.74
C ALA A 56 -4.90 -20.26 12.76
N THR A 57 -4.63 -21.57 12.75
CA THR A 57 -3.64 -22.23 13.61
C THR A 57 -2.26 -22.32 12.96
N LEU A 58 -2.16 -21.88 11.70
CA LEU A 58 -0.92 -21.91 10.96
C LEU A 58 0.14 -21.06 11.66
N HIS A 59 1.32 -21.64 11.83
CA HIS A 59 2.44 -20.96 12.46
C HIS A 59 3.80 -21.45 11.96
N PHE A 60 4.82 -20.62 12.10
CA PHE A 60 6.21 -20.93 11.78
C PHE A 60 6.87 -21.70 12.93
N THR A 61 7.22 -22.95 12.66
CA THR A 61 8.04 -23.75 13.58
C THR A 61 9.52 -23.41 13.43
N HIS A 62 9.97 -23.14 12.21
CA HIS A 62 11.33 -22.73 11.87
C HIS A 62 11.32 -21.71 10.72
N VAL A 63 12.25 -20.76 10.75
CA VAL A 63 12.44 -19.76 9.68
C VAL A 63 13.94 -19.51 9.53
N GLU A 64 14.46 -19.78 8.34
CA GLU A 64 15.80 -19.40 7.89
C GLU A 64 15.71 -18.96 6.42
N LEU A 65 16.24 -17.77 6.11
CA LEU A 65 16.26 -17.21 4.75
C LEU A 65 17.38 -17.83 3.89
N GLY A 66 18.29 -18.55 4.54
CA GLY A 66 19.43 -19.28 3.98
C GLY A 66 20.55 -18.37 3.47
N ASP A 67 21.49 -18.91 2.68
CA ASP A 67 22.76 -18.23 2.37
C ASP A 67 22.76 -17.33 1.11
N VAL A 68 21.62 -17.22 0.41
CA VAL A 68 21.54 -16.47 -0.85
C VAL A 68 20.96 -15.07 -0.59
N PRO A 69 21.79 -14.01 -0.60
CA PRO A 69 21.33 -12.65 -0.37
C PRO A 69 20.45 -12.11 -1.50
N PHE A 70 19.52 -11.23 -1.15
CA PHE A 70 18.86 -10.39 -2.15
C PHE A 70 19.88 -9.46 -2.83
N LYS A 71 19.57 -9.08 -4.07
CA LYS A 71 20.37 -8.16 -4.86
C LYS A 71 19.54 -6.98 -5.33
N PHE A 72 20.19 -5.84 -5.41
CA PHE A 72 19.67 -4.65 -6.05
C PHE A 72 20.20 -4.53 -7.49
N SER A 73 19.37 -3.96 -8.37
CA SER A 73 19.72 -3.56 -9.74
C SER A 73 18.92 -2.31 -10.14
N ASP A 74 19.21 -1.75 -11.31
CA ASP A 74 18.46 -0.61 -11.89
C ASP A 74 18.32 0.56 -10.90
N VAL A 75 19.45 0.97 -10.33
CA VAL A 75 19.49 2.04 -9.33
C VAL A 75 19.26 3.40 -9.98
N ARG A 76 18.36 4.19 -9.40
CA ARG A 76 18.07 5.56 -9.84
C ARG A 76 18.03 6.47 -8.63
N VAL A 77 18.74 7.60 -8.71
CA VAL A 77 18.76 8.62 -7.66
C VAL A 77 18.14 9.89 -8.21
N THR A 78 17.15 10.42 -7.51
CA THR A 78 16.43 11.64 -7.88
C THR A 78 16.33 12.57 -6.68
N LYS A 79 16.31 13.87 -6.95
CA LYS A 79 16.04 14.88 -5.92
C LYS A 79 14.53 15.02 -5.75
N THR A 80 14.05 15.05 -4.51
CA THR A 80 12.62 15.25 -4.24
C THR A 80 12.25 16.73 -4.18
N PRO A 81 10.95 17.07 -4.33
CA PRO A 81 10.47 18.44 -4.15
C PRO A 81 10.74 19.03 -2.75
N LEU A 82 10.99 18.19 -1.73
CA LEU A 82 11.33 18.59 -0.37
C LEU A 82 12.85 18.61 -0.12
N ASP A 83 13.65 18.77 -1.18
CA ASP A 83 15.12 18.75 -1.15
C ASP A 83 15.72 17.46 -0.56
N GLY A 84 14.95 16.37 -0.54
CA GLY A 84 15.42 15.04 -0.13
C GLY A 84 16.07 14.26 -1.27
N ILE A 85 16.57 13.06 -0.94
CA ILE A 85 17.13 12.12 -1.91
C ILE A 85 16.21 10.92 -2.00
N LYS A 86 15.72 10.59 -3.19
CA LYS A 86 14.95 9.38 -3.47
C LYS A 86 15.81 8.41 -4.28
N LEU A 87 15.98 7.19 -3.77
CA LEU A 87 16.65 6.08 -4.42
C LEU A 87 15.61 5.03 -4.79
N ASP A 88 15.40 4.81 -6.08
CA ASP A 88 14.60 3.69 -6.58
C ASP A 88 15.52 2.57 -7.04
N LEU A 89 15.24 1.35 -6.58
CA LEU A 89 16.08 0.16 -6.72
C LEU A 89 15.18 -1.03 -7.07
N GLN A 90 15.57 -1.85 -8.04
CA GLN A 90 14.91 -3.14 -8.25
C GLN A 90 15.47 -4.16 -7.26
N VAL A 91 14.62 -4.72 -6.40
CA VAL A 91 14.95 -5.86 -5.54
C VAL A 91 14.74 -7.14 -6.33
N ASN A 92 15.75 -8.01 -6.30
CA ASN A 92 15.70 -9.34 -6.86
C ASN A 92 16.23 -10.33 -5.84
N TRP A 93 15.35 -11.19 -5.35
CA TRP A 93 15.72 -12.25 -4.43
C TRP A 93 15.17 -13.58 -4.92
N ALA A 94 16.04 -14.58 -4.96
CA ALA A 94 15.69 -15.98 -5.17
C ALA A 94 16.47 -16.77 -4.12
N GLY A 95 15.94 -16.74 -2.89
CA GLY A 95 16.55 -17.33 -1.71
C GLY A 95 16.33 -18.83 -1.66
N LYS A 96 17.35 -19.57 -1.23
CA LYS A 96 17.22 -20.98 -0.83
C LYS A 96 16.99 -21.00 0.67
N CYS A 97 15.74 -21.12 1.08
CA CYS A 97 15.31 -20.95 2.47
C CYS A 97 15.10 -22.32 3.12
N ASP A 98 15.09 -22.34 4.46
CA ASP A 98 14.58 -23.46 5.25
C ASP A 98 13.50 -22.91 6.19
N ILE A 99 12.25 -23.02 5.75
CA ILE A 99 11.10 -22.52 6.52
C ILE A 99 10.17 -23.69 6.74
N GLU A 100 9.75 -23.89 7.97
CA GLU A 100 8.85 -24.97 8.35
C GLU A 100 7.55 -24.41 8.94
N LEU A 101 6.43 -24.87 8.40
CA LEU A 101 5.09 -24.47 8.77
C LEU A 101 4.31 -25.65 9.33
N ASP A 102 3.52 -25.38 10.36
CA ASP A 102 2.60 -26.34 10.96
C ASP A 102 1.21 -25.70 11.13
N ALA A 103 0.16 -26.50 10.99
CA ALA A 103 -1.23 -26.08 11.10
C ALA A 103 -2.13 -27.28 11.42
N ASP A 104 -3.14 -27.09 12.26
CA ASP A 104 -4.10 -28.13 12.62
C ASP A 104 -4.82 -28.66 11.37
N MET A 105 -4.96 -29.98 11.31
CA MET A 105 -5.55 -30.73 10.20
C MET A 105 -4.81 -30.65 8.85
N PHE A 106 -3.61 -30.06 8.82
CA PHE A 106 -2.70 -30.12 7.68
C PHE A 106 -1.42 -30.87 8.07
N PRO A 107 -0.77 -31.57 7.12
CA PRO A 107 0.58 -32.08 7.37
C PRO A 107 1.56 -30.93 7.52
N LYS A 108 2.61 -31.13 8.31
CA LYS A 108 3.75 -30.20 8.37
C LYS A 108 4.35 -30.03 6.96
N VAL A 109 4.58 -28.79 6.55
CA VAL A 109 5.15 -28.46 5.23
C VAL A 109 6.39 -27.59 5.36
N GLY A 110 7.30 -27.73 4.40
CA GLY A 110 8.48 -26.87 4.29
C GLY A 110 8.37 -25.91 3.11
N VAL A 111 9.06 -24.79 3.15
CA VAL A 111 9.31 -23.90 2.00
C VAL A 111 10.81 -23.87 1.75
N LYS A 112 11.26 -24.41 0.61
CA LYS A 112 12.69 -24.53 0.27
C LYS A 112 13.24 -23.32 -0.49
N SER A 113 12.36 -22.49 -1.06
CA SER A 113 12.78 -21.28 -1.74
C SER A 113 11.71 -20.20 -1.74
N VAL A 114 12.19 -18.96 -1.63
CA VAL A 114 11.40 -17.75 -1.71
C VAL A 114 11.94 -16.88 -2.85
N GLU A 115 11.07 -16.46 -3.75
CA GLU A 115 11.37 -15.42 -4.73
C GLU A 115 10.62 -14.14 -4.35
N LEU A 116 11.34 -13.02 -4.26
CA LEU A 116 10.75 -11.70 -4.02
C LEU A 116 11.32 -10.70 -5.02
N HIS A 117 10.43 -10.08 -5.81
CA HIS A 117 10.80 -9.10 -6.81
C HIS A 117 9.93 -7.86 -6.73
N GLY A 118 10.54 -6.67 -6.75
CA GLY A 118 9.77 -5.43 -6.72
C GLY A 118 10.66 -4.19 -6.75
N ARG A 119 10.08 -3.07 -7.19
CA ARG A 119 10.75 -1.76 -7.15
C ARG A 119 10.64 -1.18 -5.76
N LEU A 120 11.76 -1.15 -5.04
CA LEU A 120 11.92 -0.54 -3.73
C LEU A 120 12.27 0.95 -3.89
N SER A 121 11.60 1.79 -3.14
CA SER A 121 11.85 3.23 -3.04
C SER A 121 12.35 3.56 -1.63
N VAL A 122 13.55 4.13 -1.56
CA VAL A 122 14.16 4.63 -0.33
C VAL A 122 14.24 6.15 -0.40
N LEU A 123 13.58 6.81 0.54
CA LEU A 123 13.53 8.25 0.63
C LEU A 123 14.32 8.72 1.86
N LEU A 124 15.40 9.46 1.62
CA LEU A 124 16.26 10.06 2.63
C LEU A 124 15.87 11.53 2.80
N CYS A 125 15.07 11.82 3.84
CA CYS A 125 14.53 13.15 4.09
C CYS A 125 14.05 13.28 5.56
N PRO A 126 14.28 14.44 6.21
CA PRO A 126 14.96 15.63 5.72
C PRO A 126 16.47 15.44 5.64
N LEU A 127 17.12 16.19 4.74
CA LEU A 127 18.57 16.41 4.82
C LEU A 127 18.86 17.47 5.90
N THR A 128 19.95 17.29 6.62
CA THR A 128 20.34 18.15 7.75
C THR A 128 21.81 18.55 7.65
N ASN A 129 22.20 19.58 8.40
CA ASN A 129 23.59 20.03 8.51
C ASN A 129 24.31 19.43 9.73
N VAL A 130 23.74 18.38 10.35
CA VAL A 130 24.29 17.69 11.52
C VAL A 130 24.49 16.24 11.14
N ILE A 131 25.68 15.69 11.36
CA ILE A 131 25.98 14.28 11.09
C ILE A 131 24.92 13.39 11.78
N PRO A 132 24.27 12.46 11.04
CA PRO A 132 24.69 11.87 9.77
C PRO A 132 24.22 12.56 8.47
N LEU A 133 23.77 13.82 8.52
CA LEU A 133 23.25 14.65 7.40
C LEU A 133 21.89 14.20 6.86
N ILE A 134 21.38 13.07 7.33
CA ILE A 134 20.09 12.51 6.97
C ILE A 134 19.30 12.36 8.26
N GLY A 135 18.13 12.96 8.35
CA GLY A 135 17.25 12.85 9.51
C GLY A 135 16.55 11.48 9.57
N ALA A 136 16.02 11.02 8.44
CA ALA A 136 15.34 9.73 8.37
C ALA A 136 15.44 9.09 6.97
N ALA A 137 15.29 7.78 6.96
CA ALA A 137 15.07 6.96 5.77
C ALA A 137 13.63 6.41 5.80
N GLN A 138 12.93 6.46 4.67
CA GLN A 138 11.60 5.88 4.50
C GLN A 138 11.65 4.85 3.37
N VAL A 139 11.23 3.63 3.65
CA VAL A 139 11.33 2.50 2.73
C VAL A 139 9.94 2.01 2.35
N ALA A 140 9.67 1.89 1.05
CA ALA A 140 8.45 1.29 0.53
C ALA A 140 8.66 0.75 -0.88
N PHE A 141 8.06 -0.37 -1.23
CA PHE A 141 7.82 -0.78 -2.60
C PHE A 141 6.83 0.17 -3.27
N VAL A 142 7.11 0.52 -4.52
CA VAL A 142 6.22 1.36 -5.33
C VAL A 142 4.89 0.64 -5.58
N ASN A 143 4.95 -0.67 -5.82
CA ASN A 143 3.80 -1.56 -6.04
C ASN A 143 3.96 -2.81 -5.17
N PRO A 144 2.88 -3.54 -4.86
CA PRO A 144 2.99 -4.84 -4.20
C PRO A 144 4.04 -5.72 -4.91
N PRO A 145 5.05 -6.24 -4.20
CA PRO A 145 6.08 -7.06 -4.82
C PRO A 145 5.52 -8.42 -5.24
N GLU A 146 6.15 -9.04 -6.24
CA GLU A 146 5.89 -10.42 -6.60
C GLU A 146 6.55 -11.34 -5.58
N LEU A 147 5.75 -12.21 -4.96
CA LEU A 147 6.20 -13.22 -4.02
C LEU A 147 5.90 -14.62 -4.57
N LYS A 148 6.93 -15.46 -4.66
CA LYS A 148 6.76 -16.91 -4.90
C LYS A 148 7.38 -17.74 -3.80
N LEU A 149 6.69 -18.82 -3.46
CA LEU A 149 7.10 -19.81 -2.48
C LEU A 149 7.10 -21.18 -3.16
N ASP A 150 8.19 -21.94 -3.01
CA ASP A 150 8.26 -23.33 -3.47
C ASP A 150 8.15 -24.25 -2.24
N PHE A 151 6.98 -24.88 -2.12
CA PHE A 151 6.64 -25.77 -1.02
C PHE A 151 7.23 -27.17 -1.21
N THR A 152 7.51 -27.83 -0.09
CA THR A 152 8.06 -29.19 0.00
C THR A 152 7.41 -29.95 1.14
N GLY A 153 7.55 -31.28 1.11
CA GLY A 153 7.03 -32.17 2.14
C GLY A 153 6.13 -33.27 1.55
N ALA A 154 5.54 -34.07 2.44
CA ALA A 154 4.69 -35.21 2.07
C ALA A 154 3.20 -34.86 1.94
N ALA A 155 2.87 -33.58 1.74
CA ALA A 155 1.48 -33.14 1.55
C ALA A 155 0.99 -33.43 0.13
N ASN A 156 -0.33 -33.54 -0.03
CA ASN A 156 -0.93 -33.64 -1.35
C ASN A 156 -0.92 -32.26 -2.03
N ILE A 157 -0.96 -32.25 -3.36
CA ILE A 157 -0.92 -31.02 -4.18
C ILE A 157 -2.01 -30.02 -3.79
N ALA A 158 -3.20 -30.51 -3.45
CA ALA A 158 -4.32 -29.65 -3.04
C ALA A 158 -4.02 -28.90 -1.74
N ASP A 159 -3.41 -29.59 -0.75
CA ASP A 159 -3.04 -28.98 0.53
C ASP A 159 -1.98 -27.89 0.32
N PHE A 160 -0.99 -28.14 -0.55
CA PHE A 160 0.00 -27.14 -0.91
C PHE A 160 -0.62 -25.90 -1.53
N SER A 161 -1.56 -26.03 -2.47
CA SER A 161 -2.20 -24.87 -3.10
C SER A 161 -2.99 -24.02 -2.09
N VAL A 162 -3.68 -24.67 -1.16
CA VAL A 162 -4.45 -23.96 -0.10
C VAL A 162 -3.50 -23.22 0.84
N LEU A 163 -2.43 -23.90 1.30
CA LEU A 163 -1.42 -23.32 2.18
C LEU A 163 -0.62 -22.22 1.49
N ASP A 164 -0.20 -22.41 0.24
CA ASP A 164 0.52 -21.41 -0.56
C ASP A 164 -0.29 -20.11 -0.67
N ASN A 165 -1.55 -20.21 -1.08
CA ASN A 165 -2.43 -19.06 -1.19
C ASN A 165 -2.62 -18.35 0.16
N ALA A 166 -2.83 -19.11 1.25
CA ALA A 166 -3.02 -18.55 2.58
C ALA A 166 -1.75 -17.83 3.08
N VAL A 167 -0.59 -18.47 2.98
CA VAL A 167 0.69 -17.93 3.44
C VAL A 167 1.09 -16.70 2.62
N ARG A 168 1.01 -16.77 1.29
CA ARG A 168 1.31 -15.61 0.42
C ARG A 168 0.38 -14.44 0.70
N LYS A 169 -0.92 -14.69 0.87
CA LYS A 169 -1.89 -13.65 1.19
C LYS A 169 -1.48 -12.91 2.46
N VAL A 170 -1.19 -13.62 3.54
CA VAL A 170 -0.81 -13.00 4.81
C VAL A 170 0.52 -12.23 4.70
N ILE A 171 1.55 -12.82 4.09
CA ILE A 171 2.84 -12.14 3.89
C ILE A 171 2.66 -10.86 3.06
N LEU A 172 1.97 -10.94 1.91
CA LEU A 172 1.73 -9.79 1.05
C LEU A 172 0.85 -8.74 1.73
N SER A 173 -0.13 -9.14 2.55
CA SER A 173 -0.91 -8.19 3.36
C SER A 173 -0.04 -7.43 4.37
N VAL A 174 0.90 -8.12 5.04
CA VAL A 174 1.86 -7.47 5.96
C VAL A 174 2.80 -6.53 5.20
N ILE A 175 3.39 -6.99 4.09
CA ILE A 175 4.25 -6.15 3.24
C ILE A 175 3.47 -4.93 2.76
N ASN A 176 2.25 -5.09 2.24
CA ASN A 176 1.48 -3.99 1.70
C ASN A 176 1.05 -2.98 2.78
N GLY A 177 0.73 -3.46 3.98
CA GLY A 177 0.34 -2.61 5.11
C GLY A 177 1.49 -1.78 5.68
N MET A 178 2.74 -2.16 5.46
CA MET A 178 3.90 -1.53 6.10
C MET A 178 4.95 -0.96 5.12
N PHE A 179 5.09 -1.59 3.96
CA PHE A 179 6.18 -1.41 3.02
C PHE A 179 5.70 -1.25 1.58
N THR A 180 4.44 -0.95 1.29
CA THR A 180 4.01 -0.63 -0.08
C THR A 180 3.30 0.70 -0.09
N LEU A 181 3.60 1.54 -1.07
CA LEU A 181 2.99 2.87 -1.17
C LEU A 181 1.45 2.79 -1.11
N PRO A 182 0.82 3.66 -0.30
CA PRO A 182 1.40 4.86 0.36
C PRO A 182 2.16 4.57 1.67
N ASN A 183 2.07 3.36 2.22
CA ASN A 183 2.68 3.00 3.50
C ASN A 183 4.21 2.98 3.38
N ARG A 184 4.87 3.63 4.33
CA ARG A 184 6.34 3.75 4.38
C ARG A 184 6.84 3.31 5.74
N PHE A 185 7.82 2.43 5.74
CA PHE A 185 8.57 2.10 6.95
C PHE A 185 9.61 3.18 7.22
N LEU A 186 9.45 3.91 8.33
CA LEU A 186 10.33 5.00 8.72
C LEU A 186 11.41 4.51 9.69
N VAL A 187 12.66 4.84 9.37
CA VAL A 187 13.81 4.71 10.27
C VAL A 187 14.42 6.09 10.48
N LYS A 188 14.40 6.58 11.72
CA LYS A 188 15.13 7.79 12.08
C LYS A 188 16.62 7.49 12.17
N MET A 189 17.40 8.18 11.34
CA MET A 189 18.86 8.11 11.34
C MET A 189 19.44 9.06 12.41
N ASP A 190 18.71 10.14 12.71
CA ASP A 190 18.88 10.98 13.89
C ASP A 190 17.61 10.88 14.75
N SER A 191 17.74 10.43 16.01
CA SER A 191 16.60 10.31 16.93
C SER A 191 15.89 11.63 17.20
N ASN A 192 16.58 12.77 16.98
CA ASN A 192 16.03 14.11 17.15
C ASN A 192 15.41 14.67 15.85
N ALA A 193 15.44 13.92 14.75
CA ALA A 193 14.84 14.35 13.49
C ALA A 193 13.35 14.66 13.69
N ASP A 194 12.95 15.85 13.24
CA ASP A 194 11.56 16.29 13.32
C ASP A 194 10.70 15.47 12.36
N TYR A 195 9.83 14.62 12.91
CA TYR A 195 9.01 13.68 12.15
C TYR A 195 8.15 14.37 11.09
N PHE A 196 7.64 15.56 11.37
CA PHE A 196 6.81 16.29 10.41
C PHE A 196 7.57 16.62 9.11
N LYS A 197 8.89 16.77 9.17
CA LYS A 197 9.75 17.02 7.99
C LYS A 197 10.12 15.76 7.22
N THR A 198 9.80 14.58 7.74
CA THR A 198 9.97 13.32 6.99
C THR A 198 8.78 13.10 6.05
N TYR A 199 7.61 13.64 6.39
CA TYR A 199 6.38 13.37 5.64
C TYR A 199 6.43 13.87 4.20
N HIS A 200 6.04 13.01 3.27
CA HIS A 200 5.84 13.36 1.87
C HIS A 200 4.37 13.17 1.51
N TYR A 201 3.77 14.24 1.01
CA TYR A 201 2.40 14.17 0.52
C TYR A 201 2.32 13.20 -0.66
N PRO A 202 1.22 12.44 -0.76
CA PRO A 202 0.86 11.80 -2.02
C PRO A 202 0.80 12.85 -3.14
N LEU A 203 1.04 12.42 -4.38
CA LEU A 203 1.05 13.29 -5.55
C LEU A 203 -0.35 13.83 -5.87
N GLY A 204 -1.37 13.01 -5.68
CA GLY A 204 -2.73 13.36 -6.07
C GLY A 204 -3.71 12.20 -5.99
N VAL A 205 -4.82 12.35 -6.71
CA VAL A 205 -5.84 11.33 -6.90
C VAL A 205 -5.87 10.95 -8.38
N VAL A 206 -5.84 9.65 -8.67
CA VAL A 206 -6.20 9.12 -10.00
C VAL A 206 -7.63 8.62 -9.96
N ARG A 207 -8.47 9.19 -10.81
CA ARG A 207 -9.83 8.70 -11.06
C ARG A 207 -9.76 7.69 -12.18
N VAL A 208 -10.02 6.43 -11.88
CA VAL A 208 -9.99 5.33 -12.85
C VAL A 208 -11.42 4.95 -13.21
N THR A 209 -11.70 4.93 -14.51
CA THR A 209 -12.96 4.43 -15.07
C THR A 209 -12.71 3.09 -15.77
N VAL A 210 -13.45 2.06 -15.35
CA VAL A 210 -13.50 0.79 -16.08
C VAL A 210 -14.57 0.93 -17.17
N ASP A 211 -14.14 1.15 -18.41
CA ASP A 211 -15.05 1.43 -19.52
C ASP A 211 -15.82 0.15 -19.91
N LYS A 212 -15.09 -0.84 -20.42
CA LYS A 212 -15.64 -2.10 -20.94
C LYS A 212 -14.55 -3.16 -21.08
N ALA A 213 -14.95 -4.43 -21.12
CA ALA A 213 -14.09 -5.55 -21.52
C ALA A 213 -14.73 -6.34 -22.66
N TRP A 214 -13.93 -7.06 -23.46
CA TRP A 214 -14.39 -7.89 -24.57
C TRP A 214 -13.37 -8.94 -24.97
N GLY A 215 -13.74 -9.87 -25.86
CA GLY A 215 -12.79 -10.79 -26.50
C GLY A 215 -12.34 -11.98 -25.65
N PHE A 216 -12.85 -12.11 -24.42
CA PHE A 216 -12.53 -13.21 -23.50
C PHE A 216 -13.52 -14.40 -23.60
N ALA A 217 -14.41 -14.38 -24.59
CA ALA A 217 -15.31 -15.49 -24.91
C ALA A 217 -15.37 -15.76 -26.43
N GLU A 218 -14.93 -16.98 -26.80
CA GLU A 218 -14.95 -17.67 -28.10
C GLU A 218 -13.88 -17.34 -29.16
N GLU A 219 -12.79 -18.13 -29.21
CA GLU A 219 -12.22 -18.63 -30.48
C GLU A 219 -11.33 -19.91 -30.45
N ALA A 220 -11.32 -20.70 -29.36
CA ALA A 220 -10.51 -21.95 -29.29
C ALA A 220 -11.34 -23.25 -29.24
N GLN A 221 -12.38 -23.39 -30.07
CA GLN A 221 -13.12 -24.66 -30.16
C GLN A 221 -13.42 -25.04 -31.61
N SER A 222 -13.07 -26.28 -31.98
CA SER A 222 -13.32 -26.83 -33.32
C SER A 222 -14.82 -26.81 -33.66
N LYS A 223 -15.13 -26.79 -34.97
CA LYS A 223 -16.50 -26.72 -35.52
C LYS A 223 -17.49 -27.73 -34.88
N ALA A 224 -17.01 -28.85 -34.34
CA ALA A 224 -17.84 -29.86 -33.69
C ALA A 224 -18.32 -29.44 -32.28
N LYS A 225 -17.53 -28.68 -31.51
CA LYS A 225 -17.91 -28.26 -30.14
C LYS A 225 -18.75 -26.98 -30.12
N LYS A 226 -18.69 -26.18 -31.19
CA LYS A 226 -19.50 -24.95 -31.40
C LYS A 226 -21.00 -25.21 -31.48
N LEU A 227 -21.41 -26.43 -31.87
CA LEU A 227 -22.83 -26.85 -31.90
C LEU A 227 -23.33 -27.34 -30.53
N LEU A 228 -22.46 -27.86 -29.68
CA LEU A 228 -22.80 -28.34 -28.33
C LEU A 228 -22.73 -27.24 -27.27
N SER A 229 -21.82 -26.26 -27.42
CA SER A 229 -21.69 -25.12 -26.49
C SER A 229 -22.86 -24.14 -26.58
N LYS A 230 -23.46 -23.96 -27.76
CA LYS A 230 -24.66 -23.12 -27.96
C LYS A 230 -25.91 -23.59 -27.23
N LEU A 231 -25.95 -24.85 -26.77
CA LEU A 231 -27.08 -25.39 -26.03
C LEU A 231 -26.90 -25.34 -24.50
N THR A 232 -25.70 -25.05 -23.98
CA THR A 232 -25.38 -25.35 -22.57
C THR A 232 -24.57 -24.31 -21.80
N ARG A 233 -24.03 -23.25 -22.42
CA ARG A 233 -23.29 -22.21 -21.69
C ARG A 233 -24.06 -20.89 -21.66
N ALA A 234 -24.56 -20.51 -20.48
CA ALA A 234 -25.00 -19.15 -20.22
C ALA A 234 -23.81 -18.20 -20.40
N SER A 235 -24.06 -16.98 -20.86
CA SER A 235 -23.02 -15.95 -20.93
C SER A 235 -22.54 -15.59 -19.52
N PRO A 236 -21.26 -15.21 -19.34
CA PRO A 236 -20.69 -14.92 -18.03
C PRO A 236 -21.36 -13.70 -17.37
N ASP A 237 -21.38 -13.69 -16.03
CA ASP A 237 -21.84 -12.58 -15.21
C ASP A 237 -20.61 -11.77 -14.74
N CYS A 238 -20.18 -10.80 -15.55
CA CYS A 238 -18.85 -10.20 -15.38
C CYS A 238 -18.82 -9.02 -14.41
N TYR A 239 -17.80 -8.95 -13.57
CA TYR A 239 -17.40 -7.74 -12.86
C TYR A 239 -15.89 -7.53 -12.95
N ALA A 240 -15.42 -6.32 -12.66
CA ALA A 240 -14.01 -6.00 -12.57
C ALA A 240 -13.64 -5.56 -11.14
N THR A 241 -12.45 -5.95 -10.69
CA THR A 241 -11.79 -5.32 -9.54
C THR A 241 -10.64 -4.46 -10.02
N VAL A 242 -10.36 -3.36 -9.31
CA VAL A 242 -9.26 -2.45 -9.59
C VAL A 242 -8.49 -2.18 -8.31
N GLN A 243 -7.17 -2.28 -8.38
CA GLN A 243 -6.25 -1.95 -7.29
C GLN A 243 -5.15 -1.00 -7.77
N VAL A 244 -4.77 -0.03 -6.93
CA VAL A 244 -3.63 0.87 -7.15
C VAL A 244 -2.75 0.89 -5.89
N GLY A 245 -1.52 0.36 -5.99
CA GLY A 245 -0.63 0.25 -4.83
C GLY A 245 -1.22 -0.60 -3.70
N ALA A 246 -1.15 -0.10 -2.47
CA ALA A 246 -1.78 -0.69 -1.28
C ALA A 246 -3.11 -0.04 -0.90
N GLU A 247 -3.73 0.73 -1.79
CA GLU A 247 -5.10 1.21 -1.60
C GLU A 247 -6.10 0.03 -1.60
N GLU A 248 -7.28 0.26 -1.01
CA GLU A 248 -8.35 -0.74 -0.97
C GLU A 248 -8.79 -1.12 -2.39
N GLU A 249 -9.02 -2.43 -2.61
CA GLU A 249 -9.51 -2.91 -3.90
C GLU A 249 -10.95 -2.44 -4.12
N TRP A 250 -11.21 -1.81 -5.26
CA TRP A 250 -12.55 -1.41 -5.66
C TRP A 250 -13.15 -2.40 -6.65
N ARG A 251 -14.45 -2.66 -6.54
CA ARG A 251 -15.19 -3.60 -7.39
C ARG A 251 -16.35 -2.89 -8.11
N THR A 252 -16.47 -3.13 -9.42
CA THR A 252 -17.62 -2.66 -10.22
C THR A 252 -18.88 -3.46 -9.91
N THR A 253 -20.03 -2.97 -10.36
CA THR A 253 -21.24 -3.79 -10.43
C THR A 253 -21.06 -5.01 -11.36
N THR A 254 -21.79 -6.07 -11.10
CA THR A 254 -21.86 -7.24 -11.99
C THR A 254 -22.76 -6.94 -13.19
N LYS A 255 -22.28 -7.24 -14.40
CA LYS A 255 -23.06 -7.20 -15.64
C LYS A 255 -23.39 -8.63 -16.06
N ASN A 256 -24.68 -8.95 -15.98
CA ASN A 256 -25.11 -10.32 -16.17
C ASN A 256 -25.17 -10.71 -17.65
N ASN A 257 -24.88 -11.97 -17.94
CA ASN A 257 -25.05 -12.62 -19.23
C ASN A 257 -24.40 -11.87 -20.41
N THR A 258 -23.17 -11.37 -20.25
CA THR A 258 -22.49 -10.63 -21.32
C THR A 258 -20.98 -10.90 -21.41
N THR A 259 -20.50 -11.13 -22.63
CA THR A 259 -19.07 -11.26 -22.95
C THR A 259 -18.44 -9.94 -23.40
N THR A 260 -19.23 -8.87 -23.39
CA THR A 260 -18.80 -7.50 -23.68
C THR A 260 -19.35 -6.54 -22.62
N PRO A 261 -19.06 -6.76 -21.32
CA PRO A 261 -19.54 -5.90 -20.25
C PRO A 261 -19.05 -4.48 -20.45
N ALA A 262 -19.96 -3.51 -20.28
CA ALA A 262 -19.66 -2.10 -20.22
C ALA A 262 -20.14 -1.57 -18.87
N TRP A 263 -19.21 -1.12 -18.04
CA TRP A 263 -19.51 -0.63 -16.70
C TRP A 263 -19.63 0.89 -16.74
N GLY A 264 -18.62 1.59 -17.27
CA GLY A 264 -18.56 3.05 -17.22
C GLY A 264 -18.52 3.56 -15.77
N GLU A 265 -18.05 2.72 -14.85
CA GLU A 265 -17.99 2.99 -13.42
C GLU A 265 -16.60 3.51 -13.06
N THR A 266 -16.55 4.39 -12.06
CA THR A 266 -15.36 5.16 -11.71
C THR A 266 -15.05 5.05 -10.22
N HIS A 267 -13.77 5.06 -9.87
CA HIS A 267 -13.29 5.15 -8.51
C HIS A 267 -12.02 5.99 -8.39
N ASP A 268 -11.83 6.64 -7.25
CA ASP A 268 -10.74 7.55 -6.97
C ASP A 268 -9.71 6.87 -6.06
N PHE A 269 -8.46 6.77 -6.52
CA PHE A 269 -7.34 6.22 -5.74
C PHE A 269 -6.31 7.31 -5.42
N VAL A 270 -5.80 7.32 -4.19
CA VAL A 270 -4.69 8.21 -3.82
C VAL A 270 -3.38 7.65 -4.40
N VAL A 271 -2.62 8.49 -5.09
CA VAL A 271 -1.36 8.12 -5.76
C VAL A 271 -0.21 8.85 -5.11
N SER A 272 0.82 8.09 -4.69
CA SER A 272 2.07 8.57 -4.12
C SER A 272 3.25 8.50 -5.10
N ASP A 273 3.12 7.75 -6.19
CA ASP A 273 4.10 7.68 -7.28
C ASP A 273 3.40 7.40 -8.61
N PHE A 274 3.81 8.08 -9.68
CA PHE A 274 3.24 7.85 -11.02
C PHE A 274 3.59 6.46 -11.60
N ASP A 275 4.61 5.80 -11.06
CA ASP A 275 4.95 4.41 -11.42
C ASP A 275 4.07 3.38 -10.68
N GLN A 276 3.12 3.81 -9.85
CA GLN A 276 2.11 2.92 -9.30
C GLN A 276 1.26 2.32 -10.43
N LEU A 277 0.93 1.05 -10.30
CA LEU A 277 0.19 0.26 -11.27
C LEU A 277 -1.30 0.30 -10.95
N ILE A 278 -2.10 0.56 -11.98
CA ILE A 278 -3.52 0.26 -12.03
C ILE A 278 -3.64 -1.19 -12.48
N VAL A 279 -4.06 -2.05 -11.57
CA VAL A 279 -4.28 -3.48 -11.81
C VAL A 279 -5.79 -3.71 -11.92
N ALA A 280 -6.27 -4.09 -13.10
CA ALA A 280 -7.68 -4.39 -13.34
C ALA A 280 -7.86 -5.88 -13.62
N ASN A 281 -8.72 -6.54 -12.85
CA ASN A 281 -8.97 -7.97 -12.93
C ASN A 281 -10.45 -8.22 -13.24
N VAL A 282 -10.74 -8.92 -14.34
CA VAL A 282 -12.09 -9.31 -14.72
C VAL A 282 -12.37 -10.72 -14.21
N HIS A 283 -13.55 -10.89 -13.63
CA HIS A 283 -14.03 -12.15 -13.07
C HIS A 283 -15.41 -12.48 -13.62
N ASP A 284 -15.71 -13.78 -13.72
CA ASP A 284 -17.03 -14.33 -13.97
C ASP A 284 -17.67 -14.68 -12.63
N HIS A 285 -18.83 -14.09 -12.35
CA HIS A 285 -19.54 -14.29 -11.09
C HIS A 285 -20.34 -15.58 -11.14
N ASP A 286 -19.86 -16.60 -10.43
CA ASP A 286 -20.49 -17.91 -10.37
C ASP A 286 -20.95 -18.25 -8.94
N VAL A 287 -21.97 -19.08 -8.82
CA VAL A 287 -22.45 -19.58 -7.51
C VAL A 287 -21.44 -20.58 -6.94
N GLY A 288 -20.39 -20.08 -6.28
CA GLY A 288 -19.40 -20.88 -5.54
C GLY A 288 -18.03 -20.23 -5.46
N SER A 289 -17.36 -20.05 -6.59
CA SER A 289 -16.09 -19.35 -6.72
C SER A 289 -16.07 -18.62 -8.05
N ASP A 290 -15.78 -17.31 -8.01
CA ASP A 290 -15.72 -16.49 -9.22
C ASP A 290 -14.53 -16.92 -10.09
N ASP A 291 -14.76 -17.23 -11.37
CA ASP A 291 -13.75 -17.71 -12.31
C ASP A 291 -12.94 -16.52 -12.87
N HIS A 292 -11.61 -16.60 -12.83
CA HIS A 292 -10.75 -15.54 -13.33
C HIS A 292 -10.78 -15.47 -14.87
N VAL A 293 -11.22 -14.33 -15.41
CA VAL A 293 -11.35 -14.10 -16.85
C VAL A 293 -10.06 -13.53 -17.43
N GLY A 294 -9.45 -12.57 -16.74
CA GLY A 294 -8.19 -12.00 -17.17
C GLY A 294 -7.76 -10.76 -16.38
N LEU A 295 -6.45 -10.55 -16.34
CA LEU A 295 -5.77 -9.46 -15.66
C LEU A 295 -5.18 -8.48 -16.68
N ALA A 296 -5.33 -7.19 -16.46
CA ALA A 296 -4.62 -6.15 -17.18
C ALA A 296 -3.93 -5.20 -16.21
N THR A 297 -2.81 -4.63 -16.65
CA THR A 297 -2.02 -3.71 -15.82
C THR A 297 -1.45 -2.58 -16.65
N VAL A 298 -1.47 -1.37 -16.09
CA VAL A 298 -0.86 -0.17 -16.68
C VAL A 298 -0.39 0.75 -15.55
N SER A 299 0.75 1.44 -15.71
CA SER A 299 1.13 2.46 -14.72
C SER A 299 0.25 3.71 -14.85
N VAL A 300 0.09 4.45 -13.75
CA VAL A 300 -0.60 5.76 -13.77
C VAL A 300 0.09 6.68 -14.79
N LYS A 301 1.43 6.70 -14.82
CA LYS A 301 2.23 7.42 -15.81
C LYS A 301 1.83 7.07 -17.25
N ASP A 302 1.82 5.78 -17.60
CA ASP A 302 1.62 5.35 -18.98
C ASP A 302 0.20 5.63 -19.50
N ILE A 303 -0.84 5.47 -18.66
CA ILE A 303 -2.20 5.78 -19.09
C ILE A 303 -2.41 7.29 -19.25
N LEU A 304 -1.80 8.10 -18.40
CA LEU A 304 -1.85 9.56 -18.50
C LEU A 304 -1.09 10.06 -19.75
N LEU A 305 0.10 9.52 -20.03
CA LEU A 305 0.86 9.81 -21.25
C LEU A 305 0.13 9.37 -22.53
N ALA A 306 -0.70 8.34 -22.45
CA ALA A 306 -1.56 7.90 -23.56
C ALA A 306 -2.81 8.78 -23.76
N GLY A 307 -2.90 9.93 -23.07
CA GLY A 307 -4.04 10.85 -23.14
C GLY A 307 -5.20 10.47 -22.21
N GLY A 308 -4.92 9.71 -21.15
CA GLY A 308 -5.91 9.32 -20.14
C GLY A 308 -6.81 8.16 -20.56
N LYS A 309 -6.50 7.44 -21.64
CA LYS A 309 -7.28 6.26 -22.07
C LYS A 309 -6.40 5.21 -22.72
N LYS A 310 -6.61 3.95 -22.38
CA LYS A 310 -5.86 2.84 -22.97
C LYS A 310 -6.69 1.56 -23.07
N GLU A 311 -6.55 0.86 -24.19
CA GLU A 311 -7.00 -0.52 -24.34
C GLU A 311 -5.84 -1.46 -24.02
N LEU A 312 -6.08 -2.42 -23.14
CA LEU A 312 -5.08 -3.35 -22.63
C LEU A 312 -5.47 -4.78 -22.98
N ALA A 313 -4.48 -5.57 -23.41
CA ALA A 313 -4.64 -7.01 -23.51
C ALA A 313 -4.68 -7.62 -22.10
N MET A 314 -5.56 -8.59 -21.91
CA MET A 314 -5.66 -9.33 -20.66
C MET A 314 -4.80 -10.60 -20.71
N VAL A 315 -4.26 -10.97 -19.55
CA VAL A 315 -3.47 -12.18 -19.36
C VAL A 315 -4.02 -13.02 -18.20
N TYR A 316 -3.80 -14.32 -18.24
CA TYR A 316 -3.98 -15.16 -17.06
C TYR A 316 -2.90 -14.85 -16.01
N PRO A 317 -3.04 -15.28 -14.75
CA PRO A 317 -2.03 -15.03 -13.70
C PRO A 317 -0.64 -15.59 -14.07
N GLY A 318 -0.60 -16.65 -14.90
CA GLY A 318 0.63 -17.20 -15.48
C GLY A 318 1.31 -16.32 -16.53
N GLY A 319 0.63 -15.29 -17.05
CA GLY A 319 1.14 -14.33 -18.03
C GLY A 319 0.77 -14.64 -19.49
N GLU A 320 0.10 -15.76 -19.74
CA GLU A 320 -0.42 -16.10 -21.07
C GLU A 320 -1.59 -15.19 -21.45
N GLU A 321 -1.62 -14.71 -22.70
CA GLU A 321 -2.71 -13.84 -23.17
C GLU A 321 -4.03 -14.62 -23.23
N THR A 322 -5.10 -14.02 -22.72
CA THR A 322 -6.44 -14.66 -22.73
C THR A 322 -7.17 -14.45 -24.06
N GLY A 323 -6.64 -13.59 -24.93
CA GLY A 323 -7.34 -13.04 -26.11
C GLY A 323 -8.31 -11.90 -25.76
N GLY A 324 -8.64 -11.74 -24.48
CA GLY A 324 -9.48 -10.67 -23.98
C GLY A 324 -8.78 -9.32 -23.91
N ARG A 325 -9.59 -8.26 -23.89
CA ARG A 325 -9.17 -6.88 -23.75
C ARG A 325 -10.06 -6.14 -22.76
N ILE A 326 -9.49 -5.11 -22.16
CA ILE A 326 -10.19 -4.15 -21.29
C ILE A 326 -9.80 -2.73 -21.68
N ALA A 327 -10.77 -1.82 -21.69
CA ALA A 327 -10.56 -0.39 -21.88
C ALA A 327 -10.65 0.31 -20.52
N LEU A 328 -9.62 1.07 -20.18
CA LEU A 328 -9.55 1.91 -19.00
C LEU A 328 -9.40 3.37 -19.40
N SER A 329 -10.06 4.26 -18.66
CA SER A 329 -9.81 5.69 -18.71
C SER A 329 -9.30 6.18 -17.35
N ALA A 330 -8.44 7.19 -17.33
CA ALA A 330 -7.87 7.75 -16.12
C ALA A 330 -7.74 9.27 -16.22
N GLU A 331 -8.16 9.96 -15.15
CA GLU A 331 -7.95 11.39 -14.95
C GLU A 331 -7.12 11.62 -13.68
N PHE A 332 -6.21 12.59 -13.70
CA PHE A 332 -5.38 12.89 -12.53
C PHE A 332 -5.73 14.26 -11.95
N PHE A 333 -5.80 14.31 -10.62
CA PHE A 333 -6.06 15.50 -9.84
C PHE A 333 -4.93 15.71 -8.84
N GLU A 334 -4.35 16.90 -8.85
CA GLU A 334 -3.27 17.27 -7.94
C GLU A 334 -3.83 17.73 -6.59
N PHE A 335 -3.08 17.47 -5.53
CA PHE A 335 -3.39 17.99 -4.21
C PHE A 335 -2.94 19.45 -4.06
N ALA A 336 -3.81 20.32 -3.57
CA ALA A 336 -3.56 21.73 -3.38
C ALA A 336 -4.07 22.24 -2.02
N PRO A 337 -3.36 23.18 -1.36
CA PRO A 337 -3.80 23.80 -0.11
C PRO A 337 -4.70 25.03 -0.38
N GLU A 338 -5.76 24.87 -1.18
CA GLU A 338 -6.68 25.98 -1.56
C GLU A 338 -8.10 25.69 -1.06
N ASP A 339 -8.77 26.63 -0.36
CA ASP A 339 -10.15 26.40 0.15
C ASP A 339 -11.14 26.02 -0.95
N SER A 340 -10.99 26.62 -2.14
CA SER A 340 -11.81 26.34 -3.31
C SER A 340 -11.66 24.90 -3.82
N SER A 341 -10.53 24.23 -3.57
CA SER A 341 -10.23 22.89 -4.09
C SER A 341 -11.13 21.80 -3.50
N PHE A 342 -11.70 22.00 -2.31
CA PHE A 342 -12.67 21.06 -1.72
C PHE A 342 -14.09 21.17 -2.31
N SER A 343 -14.37 22.24 -3.06
CA SER A 343 -15.73 22.58 -3.54
C SER A 343 -15.87 22.54 -5.07
N ALA A 344 -14.81 22.12 -5.77
CA ALA A 344 -14.80 22.06 -7.23
C ALA A 344 -15.86 21.08 -7.77
N SER A 345 -16.54 21.47 -8.85
CA SER A 345 -17.64 20.69 -9.45
C SER A 345 -17.22 19.32 -9.95
N SER A 346 -15.94 19.13 -10.30
CA SER A 346 -15.35 17.87 -10.74
C SER A 346 -15.44 16.75 -9.69
N HIS A 347 -15.70 17.09 -8.43
CA HIS A 347 -15.82 16.15 -7.30
C HIS A 347 -17.25 16.11 -6.75
N LYS A 348 -18.23 16.65 -7.48
CA LYS A 348 -19.65 16.46 -7.16
C LYS A 348 -20.11 15.07 -7.61
N GLY A 349 -20.65 14.31 -6.67
CA GLY A 349 -21.16 12.95 -6.86
C GLY A 349 -20.76 12.05 -5.69
N ASP A 350 -21.52 10.97 -5.51
CA ASP A 350 -21.26 10.00 -4.45
C ASP A 350 -19.86 9.38 -4.61
N ASP A 351 -19.17 9.20 -3.49
CA ASP A 351 -17.85 8.56 -3.36
C ASP A 351 -16.66 9.20 -4.11
N LYS A 352 -16.83 10.39 -4.72
CA LYS A 352 -15.73 11.14 -5.32
C LYS A 352 -14.91 11.87 -4.26
N LEU A 353 -13.60 11.76 -4.36
CA LEU A 353 -12.70 12.45 -3.44
C LEU A 353 -12.62 13.94 -3.78
N CYS A 354 -12.82 14.80 -2.78
CA CYS A 354 -12.60 16.24 -2.82
C CYS A 354 -11.32 16.66 -2.09
N GLY A 355 -10.61 15.73 -1.45
CA GLY A 355 -9.33 16.00 -0.81
C GLY A 355 -8.79 14.84 0.02
N VAL A 356 -7.80 15.15 0.85
CA VAL A 356 -7.24 14.24 1.84
C VAL A 356 -6.92 15.01 3.13
N LEU A 357 -7.24 14.40 4.28
CA LEU A 357 -6.73 14.80 5.58
C LEU A 357 -5.59 13.86 5.97
N SER A 358 -4.43 14.42 6.29
CA SER A 358 -3.32 13.69 6.89
C SER A 358 -3.14 14.14 8.34
N VAL A 359 -3.07 13.20 9.27
CA VAL A 359 -2.79 13.45 10.68
C VAL A 359 -1.50 12.73 11.05
N LEU A 360 -0.50 13.49 11.48
CA LEU A 360 0.79 12.98 11.94
C LEU A 360 0.86 13.11 13.45
N VAL A 361 1.11 12.01 14.15
CA VAL A 361 1.33 11.99 15.60
C VAL A 361 2.80 11.71 15.85
N ALA A 362 3.55 12.76 16.22
CA ALA A 362 4.98 12.63 16.49
C ALA A 362 5.24 11.98 17.85
N GLY A 363 4.54 12.45 18.90
CA GLY A 363 4.80 11.99 20.26
C GLY A 363 3.87 12.61 21.29
N ALA A 364 3.97 12.12 22.52
CA ALA A 364 3.34 12.72 23.69
C ALA A 364 4.40 13.21 24.67
N LEU A 365 4.02 14.14 25.55
CA LEU A 365 4.88 14.73 26.58
C LEU A 365 4.14 14.73 27.91
N GLY A 366 4.87 14.51 29.00
CA GLY A 366 4.36 14.71 30.36
C GLY A 366 3.27 13.73 30.77
N ILE A 367 3.29 12.49 30.26
CA ILE A 367 2.40 11.43 30.73
C ILE A 367 2.81 11.07 32.16
N LYS A 368 1.85 11.01 33.08
CA LYS A 368 2.10 10.75 34.51
C LYS A 368 1.78 9.31 34.89
N GLY A 369 2.62 8.71 35.73
CA GLY A 369 2.40 7.38 36.30
C GLY A 369 3.71 6.64 36.57
N PRO A 370 3.66 5.49 37.25
CA PRO A 370 4.79 4.59 37.39
C PRO A 370 5.23 4.08 36.00
N ARG A 371 6.51 4.25 35.65
CA ARG A 371 7.04 3.96 34.31
C ARG A 371 6.69 2.56 33.80
N GLU A 372 6.86 1.56 34.66
CA GLU A 372 6.66 0.14 34.34
C GLU A 372 5.18 -0.21 34.06
N GLU A 373 4.25 0.64 34.49
CA GLU A 373 2.81 0.46 34.31
C GLU A 373 2.27 1.23 33.11
N LEU A 374 3.05 2.15 32.55
CA LEU A 374 2.61 3.00 31.44
C LEU A 374 2.53 2.19 30.13
N LYS A 375 1.36 2.28 29.52
CA LYS A 375 1.00 1.71 28.21
C LYS A 375 0.42 2.79 27.30
N PRO A 376 1.15 3.88 26.99
CA PRO A 376 0.57 5.03 26.33
C PRO A 376 0.31 4.78 24.84
N SER A 377 -0.78 5.34 24.34
CA SER A 377 -1.09 5.45 22.91
C SER A 377 -1.93 6.68 22.64
N ILE A 378 -1.89 7.20 21.41
CA ILE A 378 -2.70 8.33 20.98
C ILE A 378 -3.81 7.83 20.07
N VAL A 379 -5.03 8.27 20.35
CA VAL A 379 -6.22 8.01 19.55
C VAL A 379 -6.62 9.29 18.85
N VAL A 380 -6.79 9.21 17.53
CA VAL A 380 -7.36 10.28 16.70
C VAL A 380 -8.73 9.81 16.23
N THR A 381 -9.77 10.58 16.49
CA THR A 381 -11.13 10.31 16.02
C THR A 381 -11.67 11.47 15.20
N TRP A 382 -12.46 11.15 14.19
CA TRP A 382 -13.20 12.15 13.42
C TRP A 382 -14.59 11.63 13.05
N GLY A 383 -15.61 12.28 13.60
CA GLY A 383 -16.98 11.75 13.59
C GLY A 383 -17.06 10.34 14.15
N ASP A 384 -18.07 9.58 13.72
CA ASP A 384 -18.32 8.22 14.21
C ASP A 384 -17.63 7.13 13.38
N LYS A 385 -17.13 7.48 12.20
CA LYS A 385 -16.59 6.52 11.22
C LYS A 385 -15.08 6.35 11.26
N HIS A 386 -14.35 7.36 11.73
CA HIS A 386 -12.89 7.36 11.66
C HIS A 386 -12.28 7.32 13.05
N ARG A 387 -11.57 6.23 13.34
CA ARG A 387 -10.76 6.06 14.55
C ARG A 387 -9.42 5.46 14.18
N PHE A 388 -8.36 6.13 14.59
CA PHE A 388 -7.00 5.65 14.48
C PHE A 388 -6.37 5.63 15.87
N GLN A 389 -5.52 4.63 16.14
CA GLN A 389 -4.77 4.54 17.37
C GLN A 389 -3.33 4.20 17.04
N THR A 390 -2.40 4.97 17.60
CA THR A 390 -0.98 4.66 17.47
C THR A 390 -0.64 3.35 18.16
N ALA A 391 0.48 2.73 17.79
CA ALA A 391 1.01 1.60 18.53
C ALA A 391 1.10 1.92 20.03
N VAL A 392 0.65 0.97 20.86
CA VAL A 392 0.78 1.05 22.32
C VAL A 392 2.24 0.86 22.68
N LYS A 393 2.81 1.83 23.39
CA LYS A 393 4.20 1.76 23.86
C LYS A 393 4.24 1.07 25.22
N ALA A 394 5.40 0.52 25.56
CA ALA A 394 5.70 -0.01 26.87
C ALA A 394 7.11 0.45 27.27
N ASP A 395 7.43 0.45 28.56
CA ASP A 395 8.78 0.76 29.02
C ASP A 395 9.79 -0.25 28.47
N ALA A 396 10.90 0.27 27.95
CA ALA A 396 11.98 -0.52 27.37
C ALA A 396 13.30 0.28 27.48
N PRO A 397 14.46 -0.39 27.50
CA PRO A 397 15.75 0.29 27.54
C PRO A 397 15.88 1.37 26.46
N GLY A 398 16.29 2.57 26.86
CA GLY A 398 16.43 3.73 25.95
C GLY A 398 15.12 4.44 25.59
N THR A 399 13.97 4.00 26.10
CA THR A 399 12.68 4.67 25.89
C THR A 399 12.37 5.65 27.03
N ASP A 400 11.99 6.88 26.68
CA ASP A 400 11.33 7.79 27.60
C ASP A 400 9.82 7.57 27.52
N ILE A 401 9.31 6.67 28.36
CA ILE A 401 7.89 6.27 28.34
C ILE A 401 6.94 7.39 28.82
N ASN A 402 7.45 8.41 29.52
CA ASN A 402 6.68 9.59 29.89
C ASN A 402 6.56 10.60 28.73
N ASN A 403 7.50 10.53 27.78
CA ASN A 403 7.56 11.37 26.58
C ASN A 403 7.74 10.54 25.29
N PRO A 404 6.87 9.56 25.01
CA PRO A 404 7.10 8.58 23.96
C PRO A 404 6.96 9.20 22.56
N SER A 405 7.82 8.78 21.63
CA SER A 405 7.60 9.01 20.20
C SER A 405 6.72 7.91 19.61
N PHE A 406 5.78 8.31 18.76
CA PHE A 406 4.93 7.39 18.00
C PHE A 406 5.32 7.38 16.53
N ASP A 407 5.61 8.56 15.96
CA ASP A 407 6.00 8.77 14.57
C ASP A 407 5.08 8.04 13.58
N GLN A 408 3.77 8.17 13.80
CA GLN A 408 2.74 7.48 13.03
C GLN A 408 1.80 8.45 12.32
N GLN A 409 1.33 8.01 11.16
CA GLN A 409 0.44 8.75 10.29
C GLN A 409 -0.92 8.07 10.21
N PHE A 410 -1.95 8.88 10.15
CA PHE A 410 -3.29 8.51 9.74
C PHE A 410 -3.72 9.35 8.54
N ARG A 411 -4.37 8.73 7.56
CA ARG A 411 -4.83 9.41 6.34
C ARG A 411 -6.30 9.10 6.12
N ILE A 412 -7.08 10.13 5.80
CA ILE A 412 -8.51 10.05 5.56
C ILE A 412 -8.78 10.70 4.19
N PRO A 413 -9.12 9.91 3.15
CA PRO A 413 -9.67 10.45 1.92
C PRO A 413 -10.97 11.21 2.22
N LEU A 414 -11.14 12.39 1.63
CA LEU A 414 -12.26 13.27 1.91
C LEU A 414 -13.25 13.25 0.77
N THR A 415 -14.52 13.02 1.09
CA THR A 415 -15.68 13.24 0.21
C THR A 415 -16.37 14.55 0.59
N SER A 416 -17.22 15.08 -0.28
CA SER A 416 -17.85 16.40 -0.07
C SER A 416 -18.73 16.51 1.18
N ASP A 417 -19.23 15.39 1.71
CA ASP A 417 -20.05 15.32 2.93
C ASP A 417 -19.21 15.42 4.22
N LEU A 418 -17.91 15.12 4.15
CA LEU A 418 -16.99 15.23 5.30
C LEU A 418 -16.45 16.65 5.50
N VAL A 419 -16.69 17.55 4.54
CA VAL A 419 -16.12 18.91 4.52
C VAL A 419 -17.22 19.98 4.56
N GLY A 420 -16.83 21.21 4.92
CA GLY A 420 -17.71 22.38 4.95
C GLY A 420 -18.18 22.76 6.36
N SER A 421 -19.20 23.60 6.44
CA SER A 421 -19.62 24.27 7.68
C SER A 421 -20.16 23.33 8.76
N SER A 422 -20.54 22.10 8.40
CA SER A 422 -21.07 21.08 9.33
C SER A 422 -20.05 19.97 9.62
N ALA A 423 -18.79 20.13 9.21
CA ALA A 423 -17.76 19.13 9.46
C ALA A 423 -17.57 18.90 10.96
N ALA A 424 -17.57 17.63 11.37
CA ALA A 424 -17.34 17.25 12.76
C ALA A 424 -15.95 17.73 13.24
N PRO A 425 -15.79 18.07 14.53
CA PRO A 425 -14.46 18.33 15.07
C PRO A 425 -13.62 17.05 15.06
N LEU A 426 -12.32 17.22 14.87
CA LEU A 426 -11.34 16.19 15.14
C LEU A 426 -11.11 16.10 16.64
N ARG A 427 -10.71 14.93 17.13
CA ARG A 427 -10.37 14.75 18.55
C ARG A 427 -9.10 13.94 18.68
N ILE A 428 -8.20 14.41 19.53
CA ILE A 428 -7.00 13.68 19.96
C ILE A 428 -7.19 13.30 21.42
N ALA A 429 -6.93 12.03 21.75
CA ALA A 429 -6.90 11.55 23.11
C ALA A 429 -5.62 10.78 23.39
N CYS A 430 -5.10 10.89 24.61
CA CYS A 430 -4.06 10.01 25.11
C CYS A 430 -4.70 8.92 25.96
N LEU A 431 -4.44 7.67 25.62
CA LEU A 431 -4.81 6.52 26.42
C LEU A 431 -3.60 5.99 27.18
N ASN A 432 -3.83 5.41 28.36
CA ASN A 432 -2.92 4.53 29.06
C ASN A 432 -3.57 3.15 29.21
N GLY A 433 -3.17 2.20 28.36
CA GLY A 433 -3.95 0.98 28.13
C GLY A 433 -5.31 1.33 27.52
N GLU A 434 -6.39 0.98 28.22
CA GLU A 434 -7.77 1.30 27.79
C GLU A 434 -8.30 2.61 28.40
N GLN A 435 -7.60 3.17 29.39
CA GLN A 435 -8.06 4.36 30.11
C GLN A 435 -7.66 5.64 29.38
N GLU A 436 -8.63 6.55 29.18
CA GLU A 436 -8.32 7.89 28.69
C GLU A 436 -7.69 8.76 29.81
N VAL A 437 -6.53 9.34 29.50
CA VAL A 437 -5.75 10.22 30.40
C VAL A 437 -6.12 11.69 30.18
N GLY A 438 -6.46 12.05 28.96
CA GLY A 438 -6.83 13.39 28.55
C GLY A 438 -7.14 13.45 27.06
N SER A 439 -7.83 14.51 26.64
CA SER A 439 -8.22 14.72 25.25
C SER A 439 -8.45 16.20 24.93
N VAL A 440 -8.48 16.50 23.64
CA VAL A 440 -8.78 17.82 23.11
C VAL A 440 -9.54 17.69 21.79
N GLU A 441 -10.47 18.60 21.56
CA GLU A 441 -11.15 18.74 20.27
C GLU A 441 -10.48 19.83 19.43
N ILE A 442 -10.36 19.56 18.14
CA ILE A 442 -9.74 20.43 17.14
C ILE A 442 -10.81 20.69 16.08
N PRO A 443 -11.40 21.90 16.05
CA PRO A 443 -12.35 22.27 15.02
C PRO A 443 -11.75 22.09 13.62
N PHE A 444 -12.49 21.46 12.70
CA PHE A 444 -12.06 21.31 11.31
C PHE A 444 -11.71 22.67 10.67
N ALA A 445 -12.48 23.70 11.01
CA ALA A 445 -12.26 25.07 10.54
C ALA A 445 -10.88 25.64 10.92
N ASP A 446 -10.30 25.20 12.04
CA ASP A 446 -8.98 25.68 12.47
C ASP A 446 -7.87 25.09 11.60
N VAL A 447 -8.01 23.83 11.18
CA VAL A 447 -7.11 23.20 10.20
C VAL A 447 -7.25 23.87 8.83
N LEU A 448 -8.49 24.11 8.39
CA LEU A 448 -8.77 24.74 7.10
C LEU A 448 -8.21 26.16 7.01
N LYS A 449 -8.29 26.95 8.09
CA LYS A 449 -7.80 28.35 8.13
C LYS A 449 -6.32 28.47 8.46
N ALA A 450 -5.66 27.38 8.83
CA ALA A 450 -4.23 27.42 9.12
C ALA A 450 -3.42 27.76 7.85
N PRO A 451 -2.26 28.43 7.97
CA PRO A 451 -1.39 28.68 6.83
C PRO A 451 -1.06 27.39 6.07
N GLU A 452 -1.16 27.43 4.74
CA GLU A 452 -1.00 26.25 3.87
C GLU A 452 -1.92 25.07 4.25
N GLN A 453 -3.00 25.31 5.00
CA GLN A 453 -3.89 24.29 5.57
C GLN A 453 -3.13 23.23 6.41
N VAL A 454 -2.10 23.69 7.13
CA VAL A 454 -1.27 22.87 8.03
C VAL A 454 -1.38 23.40 9.46
N LEU A 455 -2.07 22.66 10.33
CA LEU A 455 -2.13 22.94 11.77
C LEU A 455 -1.20 22.00 12.53
N GLN A 456 -0.03 22.51 12.88
CA GLN A 456 0.99 21.79 13.65
C GLN A 456 1.18 22.44 15.02
N ASP A 457 1.00 21.66 16.11
CA ASP A 457 1.14 22.19 17.46
C ASP A 457 1.48 21.11 18.52
N GLN A 458 1.73 21.56 19.75
CA GLN A 458 1.67 20.80 20.99
C GLN A 458 0.31 20.99 21.65
N PHE A 459 -0.63 20.10 21.36
CA PHE A 459 -1.98 20.16 21.88
C PHE A 459 -2.01 19.73 23.36
N ASP A 460 -2.52 20.60 24.24
CA ASP A 460 -2.68 20.32 25.66
C ASP A 460 -3.92 19.44 25.88
N LEU A 461 -3.72 18.25 26.46
CA LEU A 461 -4.78 17.30 26.75
C LEU A 461 -5.28 17.41 28.21
N GLY A 462 -4.76 18.37 28.96
CA GLY A 462 -4.98 18.53 30.39
C GLY A 462 -3.99 17.73 31.24
N ASN A 463 -4.01 17.99 32.55
CA ASN A 463 -3.20 17.29 33.56
C ASN A 463 -1.67 17.33 33.34
N GLY A 464 -1.17 18.23 32.48
CA GLY A 464 0.24 18.35 32.11
C GLY A 464 0.68 17.43 30.96
N THR A 465 -0.26 16.70 30.35
CA THR A 465 0.00 15.87 29.16
C THR A 465 -0.23 16.67 27.90
N LYS A 466 0.72 16.62 26.96
CA LYS A 466 0.61 17.25 25.65
C LYS A 466 0.88 16.26 24.54
N VAL A 467 0.31 16.49 23.37
CA VAL A 467 0.58 15.70 22.16
C VAL A 467 1.13 16.60 21.06
N ARG A 468 2.27 16.20 20.49
CA ARG A 468 2.82 16.80 19.27
C ARG A 468 2.14 16.16 18.07
N ALA A 469 1.32 16.93 17.36
CA ALA A 469 0.66 16.46 16.14
C ALA A 469 0.61 17.52 15.04
N CYS A 470 0.40 17.07 13.81
CA CYS A 470 0.21 17.91 12.64
C CYS A 470 -1.01 17.43 11.84
N PHE A 471 -1.95 18.33 11.56
CA PHE A 471 -3.10 18.11 10.71
C PHE A 471 -2.86 18.84 9.40
N THR A 472 -3.05 18.14 8.28
CA THR A 472 -2.87 18.75 6.96
C THR A 472 -4.03 18.40 6.07
N LEU A 473 -4.68 19.43 5.53
CA LEU A 473 -5.70 19.31 4.50
C LEU A 473 -5.12 19.63 3.13
N ARG A 474 -5.47 18.82 2.14
CA ARG A 474 -5.21 19.12 0.73
C ARG A 474 -6.47 18.79 -0.05
N GLY A 475 -7.05 19.76 -0.74
CA GLY A 475 -8.14 19.48 -1.66
C GLY A 475 -7.59 19.10 -3.03
N VAL A 476 -8.46 18.65 -3.91
CA VAL A 476 -8.05 18.20 -5.25
C VAL A 476 -8.36 19.24 -6.32
N LYS A 477 -7.49 19.34 -7.30
CA LYS A 477 -7.62 20.24 -8.45
C LYS A 477 -7.32 19.47 -9.72
N ALA A 478 -8.08 19.70 -10.78
CA ALA A 478 -7.80 19.10 -12.07
C ALA A 478 -6.38 19.47 -12.51
N ALA A 479 -5.55 18.45 -12.75
CA ALA A 479 -4.20 18.64 -13.19
C ALA A 479 -4.21 18.99 -14.69
N LYS A 480 -3.46 20.01 -15.10
CA LYS A 480 -3.18 20.19 -16.52
C LYS A 480 -2.00 19.28 -16.85
N LEU A 481 -2.21 18.27 -17.69
CA LEU A 481 -1.15 17.34 -18.12
C LEU A 481 0.10 18.04 -18.69
N SER A 482 -0.02 19.27 -19.22
CA SER A 482 1.12 20.11 -19.66
C SER A 482 1.94 20.69 -18.50
N ASP A 483 1.32 20.85 -17.34
CA ASP A 483 1.87 21.52 -16.15
C ASP A 483 2.29 20.48 -15.10
N THR A 484 1.67 19.30 -15.11
CA THR A 484 2.13 18.13 -14.36
C THR A 484 3.41 17.64 -15.01
N ALA A 485 4.55 18.04 -14.46
CA ALA A 485 5.84 17.47 -14.80
C ALA A 485 5.83 15.98 -14.40
N LEU A 486 5.29 15.13 -15.29
CA LEU A 486 5.49 13.69 -15.18
C LEU A 486 7.00 13.50 -15.15
N PRO A 487 7.56 12.89 -14.09
CA PRO A 487 8.99 12.86 -13.91
C PRO A 487 9.64 12.27 -15.16
N THR A 488 10.28 13.14 -15.94
CA THR A 488 11.27 12.77 -16.93
C THR A 488 12.51 12.46 -16.13
N ARG A 489 12.67 11.18 -15.78
CA ARG A 489 13.88 10.66 -15.13
C ARG A 489 15.01 10.54 -16.16
N GLU A 490 15.21 11.57 -16.98
CA GLU A 490 16.38 11.68 -17.84
C GLU A 490 17.61 12.02 -16.98
N LYS A 491 18.75 11.47 -17.38
CA LYS A 491 20.04 11.58 -16.67
C LYS A 491 20.52 13.00 -16.47
#